data_AF-A0A101X364-F1
#
_entry.id   AF-A0A101X364-F1
#
_cell.length_a   1.000
_cell.length_b   1.000
_cell.length_c   1.000
_cell.angle_alpha   90.00
_cell.angle_beta   90.00
_cell.angle_gamma   90.00
#
_symmetry.space_group_name_H-M   'P 1'
#
loop_
_entity.id
_entity.type
_entity.pdbx_description
1 polymer ?
#
loop_
_entity_poly.entity_id
_entity_poly.type
_entity_poly.pdbx_seq_one_letter_code
_entity_poly.pdbx_strand_id
1 'polypeptide(L)'
;MKTETAPVDPQRTTIYIRFYIKPTGIKSIDKLLARLGMYFNIYILHQDRRVVESQNPDIIGDKLIAPDIPIAIFRRMFLQDKELQNKLKVKIALHTT
;
A
#
# COMPACT_ATOMS: atom_id res chain seq x y z
N MET A 1 -10.48 8.42 -0.53
CA MET A 1 -9.89 7.46 0.42
C MET A 1 -8.47 7.91 0.71
N LYS A 2 -8.05 7.94 1.97
CA LYS A 2 -6.67 8.26 2.36
C LYS A 2 -6.05 7.01 2.96
N THR A 3 -4.87 6.63 2.48
CA THR A 3 -4.11 5.49 3.02
C THR A 3 -2.73 5.97 3.42
N GLU A 4 -2.31 5.62 4.62
CA GLU A 4 -0.99 5.95 5.16
C GLU A 4 -0.35 4.66 5.69
N THR A 5 0.94 4.48 5.42
CA THR A 5 1.72 3.36 5.94
C THR A 5 2.74 3.86 6.95
N ALA A 6 2.83 3.18 8.09
CA ALA A 6 3.79 3.48 9.13
C ALA A 6 4.62 2.21 9.41
N PRO A 7 5.92 2.20 9.08
CA PRO A 7 6.78 1.06 9.36
C PRO A 7 6.94 0.92 10.88
N VAL A 8 6.71 -0.28 11.40
CA VAL A 8 6.89 -0.60 12.83
C VAL A 8 8.25 -1.26 13.04
N ASP A 9 8.58 -2.22 12.17
CA ASP A 9 9.86 -2.93 12.13
C ASP A 9 10.16 -3.38 10.68
N PRO A 10 11.33 -4.00 10.38
CA PRO A 10 11.68 -4.40 9.02
C PRO A 10 10.72 -5.40 8.35
N GLN A 11 9.88 -6.09 9.11
CA GLN A 11 8.95 -7.11 8.61
C GLN A 11 7.48 -6.72 8.80
N ARG A 12 7.18 -5.66 9.56
CA ARG A 12 5.81 -5.27 9.91
C ARG A 12 5.56 -3.80 9.64
N THR A 13 4.45 -3.55 8.96
CA THR A 13 3.94 -2.21 8.67
C THR A 13 2.48 -2.11 9.10
N THR A 14 2.11 -1.01 9.75
CA THR A 14 0.72 -0.70 10.06
C THR A 14 0.15 0.17 8.95
N ILE A 15 -1.01 -0.21 8.42
CA ILE A 15 -1.71 0.53 7.36
C ILE A 15 -2.94 1.21 7.97
N TYR A 16 -3.01 2.53 7.83
CA TYR A 16 -4.16 3.33 8.22
C TYR A 16 -4.97 3.70 6.99
N ILE A 17 -6.20 3.21 6.91
CA ILE A 17 -7.12 3.54 5.82
C ILE A 17 -8.25 4.39 6.38
N ARG A 18 -8.47 5.53 5.75
CA ARG A 18 -9.62 6.39 6.01
C ARG A 18 -10.49 6.50 4.76
N PHE A 19 -11.70 5.97 4.89
CA PHE A 19 -12.70 5.98 3.84
C PHE A 19 -13.72 7.08 4.09
N TYR A 20 -13.78 8.03 3.17
CA TYR A 20 -14.74 9.13 3.20
C TYR A 20 -15.65 8.99 2.00
N ILE A 21 -16.97 8.90 2.24
CA ILE A 21 -17.97 8.90 1.17
C ILE A 21 -19.12 9.84 1.52
N LYS A 22 -19.60 10.56 0.51
CA LYS A 22 -20.81 11.39 0.52
C LYS A 22 -21.47 11.34 -0.86
N PRO A 23 -21.95 10.18 -1.31
CA PRO A 23 -22.41 9.99 -2.68
C PRO A 23 -23.70 10.75 -3.00
N THR A 24 -24.58 10.94 -2.01
CA THR A 24 -25.93 11.53 -2.24
C THR A 24 -26.13 12.90 -1.60
N GLY A 25 -25.36 13.24 -0.57
CA GLY A 25 -25.53 14.46 0.21
C GLY A 25 -26.67 14.40 1.24
N ILE A 26 -27.50 13.34 1.20
CA ILE A 26 -28.57 13.10 2.17
C ILE A 26 -27.96 12.35 3.36
N LYS A 27 -27.93 13.01 4.54
CA LYS A 27 -27.26 12.50 5.74
C LYS A 27 -27.61 11.05 6.10
N SER A 28 -28.89 10.67 5.99
CA SER A 28 -29.37 9.34 6.35
C SER A 28 -28.88 8.26 5.39
N ILE A 29 -28.93 8.53 4.07
CA ILE A 29 -28.50 7.59 3.03
C ILE A 29 -26.98 7.47 3.04
N ASP A 30 -26.27 8.59 3.13
CA ASP A 30 -24.81 8.61 3.20
C ASP A 30 -24.31 7.86 4.45
N LYS A 31 -25.01 7.96 5.60
CA LYS A 31 -24.68 7.19 6.81
C LYS A 31 -24.87 5.69 6.61
N LEU A 32 -25.95 5.27 5.95
CA LEU A 32 -26.20 3.86 5.64
C LEU A 32 -25.11 3.31 4.71
N LEU A 33 -24.84 4.03 3.62
CA LEU A 33 -23.81 3.66 2.65
C LEU A 33 -22.42 3.64 3.30
N ALA A 34 -22.12 4.58 4.21
CA ALA A 34 -20.85 4.58 4.91
C ALA A 34 -20.69 3.35 5.81
N ARG A 35 -21.76 2.92 6.48
CA ARG A 35 -21.76 1.70 7.29
C ARG A 35 -21.55 0.44 6.43
N LEU A 36 -22.23 0.35 5.29
CA LEU A 36 -22.05 -0.75 4.35
C LEU A 36 -20.61 -0.76 3.78
N GLY A 37 -20.12 0.40 3.35
CA GLY A 37 -18.76 0.56 2.85
C GLY A 37 -17.69 0.19 3.87
N MET A 38 -17.91 0.49 5.16
CA MET A 38 -17.00 0.10 6.25
C MET A 38 -16.83 -1.43 6.31
N TYR A 39 -17.92 -2.19 6.16
CA TYR A 39 -17.87 -3.66 6.15
C TYR A 39 -17.04 -4.18 4.97
N PHE A 40 -17.28 -3.66 3.77
CA PHE A 40 -16.52 -4.06 2.58
C PHE A 40 -15.03 -3.66 2.67
N ASN A 41 -14.72 -2.49 3.25
CA ASN A 41 -13.34 -2.06 3.42
C ASN A 41 -12.53 -3.03 4.27
N ILE A 42 -13.12 -3.55 5.35
CA ILE A 42 -12.45 -4.56 6.19
C ILE A 42 -12.21 -5.82 5.37
N TYR A 43 -13.21 -6.29 4.62
CA TYR A 43 -13.07 -7.50 3.83
C TYR A 43 -11.98 -7.37 2.75
N ILE A 44 -12.00 -6.30 1.96
CA ILE A 44 -11.01 -6.02 0.91
C ILE A 44 -9.61 -5.87 1.51
N LEU A 45 -9.48 -5.20 2.65
CA LEU A 45 -8.18 -5.06 3.32
C LEU A 45 -7.59 -6.42 3.73
N HIS A 46 -8.42 -7.35 4.20
CA HIS A 46 -7.95 -8.71 4.49
C HIS A 46 -7.56 -9.48 3.24
N GLN A 47 -8.21 -9.24 2.10
CA GLN A 47 -7.81 -9.85 0.83
C GLN A 47 -6.45 -9.33 0.36
N ASP A 48 -6.26 -8.01 0.38
CA ASP A 48 -4.99 -7.37 0.00
C ASP A 48 -3.84 -7.85 0.90
N ARG A 49 -4.09 -7.90 2.21
CA ARG A 49 -3.15 -8.47 3.20
C ARG A 49 -2.71 -9.89 2.84
N ARG A 50 -3.65 -10.78 2.51
CA ARG A 50 -3.33 -12.18 2.14
C ARG A 50 -2.44 -12.25 0.91
N VAL A 51 -2.67 -11.39 -0.09
CA VAL A 51 -1.83 -11.31 -1.27
C VAL A 51 -0.43 -10.85 -0.88
N VAL A 52 -0.31 -9.73 -0.16
CA VAL A 52 0.98 -9.17 0.27
C VAL A 52 1.81 -10.16 1.10
N GLU A 53 1.19 -10.84 2.07
CA GLU A 53 1.87 -11.83 2.92
C GLU A 53 2.35 -13.07 2.14
N SER A 54 1.78 -13.34 0.96
CA SER A 54 2.17 -14.46 0.10
C SER A 54 3.29 -14.15 -0.90
N GLN A 55 3.60 -12.87 -1.13
CA GLN A 55 4.59 -12.44 -2.10
C GLN A 55 6.01 -12.41 -1.50
N ASN A 56 7.03 -12.52 -2.36
CA ASN A 56 8.41 -12.28 -1.95
C ASN A 56 8.57 -10.78 -1.61
N PRO A 57 9.14 -10.41 -0.44
CA PRO A 57 9.33 -9.01 -0.08
C PRO A 57 10.36 -8.25 -0.93
N ASP A 58 11.12 -8.93 -1.79
CA ASP A 58 12.12 -8.28 -2.64
C ASP A 58 11.47 -7.45 -3.77
N ILE A 59 11.98 -6.24 -3.97
CA ILE A 59 11.55 -5.32 -5.03
C ILE A 59 12.27 -5.61 -6.37
N ILE A 60 13.32 -6.42 -6.34
CA ILE A 60 14.18 -6.77 -7.48
C ILE A 60 13.80 -8.16 -7.99
N GLY A 61 13.64 -8.30 -9.31
CA GLY A 61 13.35 -9.59 -9.96
C GLY A 61 11.88 -9.83 -10.33
N ASP A 62 10.98 -8.90 -9.98
CA ASP A 62 9.58 -8.94 -10.42
C ASP A 62 9.45 -8.76 -11.94
N LYS A 63 8.62 -9.59 -12.57
CA LYS A 63 8.24 -9.44 -13.98
C LYS A 63 7.04 -8.51 -14.10
N LEU A 64 7.32 -7.21 -14.21
CA LEU A 64 6.30 -6.18 -14.38
C LEU A 64 5.65 -6.25 -15.77
N ILE A 65 4.33 -6.06 -15.81
CA ILE A 65 3.55 -5.96 -17.06
C ILE A 65 3.29 -4.48 -17.39
N ALA A 66 2.80 -4.19 -18.61
CA ALA A 66 2.57 -2.81 -19.06
C ALA A 66 1.70 -1.95 -18.11
N PRO A 67 0.66 -2.48 -17.43
CA PRO A 67 -0.08 -1.74 -16.42
C PRO A 67 0.74 -1.28 -15.21
N ASP A 68 1.89 -1.90 -14.93
CA ASP A 68 2.69 -1.65 -13.74
C ASP A 68 3.69 -0.49 -13.92
N ILE A 69 3.66 0.24 -15.03
CA ILE A 69 4.54 1.39 -15.26
C ILE A 69 4.63 2.35 -14.05
N PRO A 70 3.52 2.69 -13.34
CA PRO A 70 3.60 3.52 -12.15
C PRO A 70 4.45 2.92 -11.01
N ILE A 71 4.38 1.59 -10.79
CA ILE A 71 5.21 0.93 -9.76
C ILE A 71 6.68 0.99 -10.15
N ALA A 72 6.99 0.80 -11.45
CA ALA A 72 8.35 0.83 -11.96
C ALA A 72 8.99 2.21 -11.77
N ILE A 73 8.24 3.28 -12.07
CA ILE A 73 8.68 4.66 -11.87
C ILE A 73 8.93 4.93 -10.39
N PHE A 74 7.99 4.55 -9.51
CA PHE A 74 8.15 4.72 -8.06
C PHE A 74 9.40 3.98 -7.54
N ARG A 75 9.57 2.70 -7.91
CA ARG A 75 10.75 1.90 -7.53
C ARG A 75 12.05 2.56 -8.02
N ARG A 76 12.07 3.07 -9.26
CA ARG A 76 13.24 3.79 -9.80
C ARG A 76 13.56 5.04 -8.97
N MET A 77 12.56 5.87 -8.65
CA MET A 77 12.76 7.06 -7.84
C MET A 77 13.28 6.71 -6.44
N PHE A 78 12.69 5.69 -5.80
CA PHE A 78 13.10 5.22 -4.48
C PHE A 78 14.55 4.71 -4.46
N LEU A 79 14.95 3.94 -5.48
CA LEU A 79 16.32 3.40 -5.60
C LEU A 79 17.37 4.49 -5.84
N GLN A 80 17.00 5.61 -6.45
CA GLN A 80 17.90 6.76 -6.68
C GLN A 80 18.08 7.63 -5.43
N ASP A 81 17.08 7.67 -4.54
CA ASP A 81 17.10 8.50 -3.34
C ASP A 81 17.82 7.83 -2.16
N LYS A 82 19.16 7.97 -2.16
CA LYS A 82 20.02 7.45 -1.09
C LYS A 82 19.76 8.09 0.27
N GLU A 83 19.33 9.36 0.30
CA GLU A 83 19.05 10.07 1.56
C GLU A 83 17.82 9.46 2.25
N LEU A 84 16.76 9.21 1.47
CA LEU A 84 15.55 8.56 1.95
C LEU A 84 15.82 7.12 2.41
N GLN A 85 16.62 6.35 1.66
CA GLN A 85 17.02 5.00 2.05
C GLN A 85 17.75 4.98 3.39
N ASN A 86 18.67 5.92 3.60
CA ASN A 86 19.40 6.06 4.86
C ASN A 86 18.46 6.42 6.02
N LYS A 87 17.53 7.37 5.81
CA LYS A 87 16.52 7.74 6.81
C LYS A 87 15.60 6.57 7.19
N LEU A 88 15.24 5.75 6.21
CA LEU A 88 14.38 4.57 6.40
C LEU A 88 15.15 3.32 6.85
N LYS A 89 16.48 3.37 6.93
CA LYS A 89 17.36 2.26 7.32
C LYS A 89 17.11 0.97 6.52
N VAL A 90 16.79 1.11 5.23
CA VAL A 90 16.46 -0.04 4.38
C VAL A 90 17.74 -0.77 3.99
N LYS A 91 17.81 -2.08 4.25
CA LYS A 91 18.85 -2.95 3.70
C LYS A 91 18.38 -3.44 2.33
N ILE A 92 18.84 -2.78 1.27
CA ILE A 92 18.62 -3.29 -0.08
C ILE A 92 19.59 -4.45 -0.27
N ALA A 93 19.05 -5.67 -0.41
CA ALA A 93 19.83 -6.82 -0.86
C ALA A 93 20.13 -6.59 -2.35
N LEU A 94 21.17 -5.81 -2.64
CA LEU A 94 21.73 -5.77 -3.98
C LEU A 94 22.34 -7.16 -4.20
N HIS A 95 21.61 -8.04 -4.87
CA HIS A 95 22.22 -9.19 -5.53
C HIS A 95 23.13 -8.64 -6.63
N THR A 96 24.36 -8.28 -6.24
CA THR A 96 25.49 -8.15 -7.16
C THR A 96 25.64 -9.50 -7.85
N THR A 97 25.30 -9.52 -9.13
CA THR A 97 25.73 -10.56 -10.07
C THR A 97 27.06 -10.10 -10.65
#